data_AF-A0A920DJM3-F1
#
_entry.id   AF-A0A920DJM3-F1
#
_cell.length_a   1.000
_cell.length_b   1.000
_cell.length_c   1.000
_cell.angle_alpha   90.00
_cell.angle_beta   90.00
_cell.angle_gamma   90.00
#
_symmetry.space_group_name_H-M   'P 1'
#
loop_
_entity.id
_entity.type
_entity.pdbx_description
1 polymer ?
#
loop_
_entity_poly.entity_id
_entity_poly.type
_entity_poly.pdbx_seq_one_letter_code
_entity_poly.pdbx_strand_id
1 'polypeptide(L)'
;MDKYFLSLVMTFFLLPCSSDTLEIQINNISKGGILHLAVYDSKEVFESDRGDQPGPQPGIVAGIVKEVSTGVFTEIIDVPSGIYAIRSLH
;
A
#
# COMPACT_ATOMS: atom_id res chain seq x y z
N MET A 1 20.90 26.04 28.73
CA MET A 1 21.02 26.15 27.25
C MET A 1 19.77 25.53 26.64
N ASP A 2 18.59 26.09 26.91
CA ASP A 2 17.38 25.23 26.90
C ASP A 2 16.22 25.78 26.04
N LYS A 3 16.40 26.95 25.42
CA LYS A 3 15.34 27.61 24.63
C LYS A 3 15.36 27.26 23.14
N TYR A 4 16.52 26.88 22.59
CA TYR A 4 16.67 26.54 21.17
C TYR A 4 16.45 25.05 20.89
N PHE A 5 16.59 24.19 21.90
CA PHE A 5 16.41 22.74 21.75
C PHE A 5 14.96 22.40 21.41
N LEU A 6 13.99 23.05 22.06
CA LEU A 6 12.56 22.86 21.78
C LEU A 6 12.17 23.36 20.38
N SER A 7 12.80 24.45 19.93
CA SER A 7 12.55 25.02 18.60
C SER A 7 13.07 24.14 17.47
N LEU A 8 14.16 23.39 17.69
CA LEU A 8 14.76 22.51 16.67
C LEU A 8 13.93 21.22 16.46
N VAL A 9 13.30 20.72 17.53
CA VAL A 9 12.44 19.52 17.46
C VAL A 9 11.14 19.79 16.69
N MET A 10 10.60 21.01 16.78
CA MET A 10 9.35 21.38 16.11
C MET A 10 9.48 21.50 14.58
N THR A 11 10.69 21.79 14.06
CA THR A 11 10.93 21.92 12.62
C THR A 11 11.05 20.57 11.91
N PHE A 12 11.39 19.49 12.62
CA PHE A 12 11.53 18.14 12.02
C PHE A 12 10.19 17.48 11.70
N PHE A 13 9.09 17.91 12.30
CA PHE A 13 7.74 17.36 12.06
C PHE A 13 7.04 17.93 10.82
N LEU A 14 7.65 18.88 10.10
CA LEU A 14 7.06 19.53 8.94
C LEU A 14 7.56 18.98 7.60
N LEU A 15 8.34 17.90 7.60
CA LEU A 15 8.70 17.24 6.34
C LEU A 15 7.45 16.59 5.75
N PRO A 16 7.02 16.97 4.53
CA PRO A 16 5.95 16.25 3.87
C PRO A 16 6.43 14.82 3.62
N CYS A 17 5.77 13.86 4.26
CA CYS A 17 5.89 12.46 3.86
C CYS A 17 5.21 12.35 2.49
N SER A 18 5.98 12.55 1.41
CA SER A 18 5.47 12.32 0.07
C SER A 18 5.22 10.82 -0.06
N SER A 19 3.97 10.45 -0.29
CA SER A 19 3.57 9.10 -0.65
C SER A 19 3.26 9.11 -2.14
N ASP A 20 3.69 8.07 -2.84
CA ASP A 20 3.23 7.82 -4.20
C ASP A 20 1.80 7.24 -4.12
N THR A 21 1.08 7.22 -5.24
CA THR A 21 -0.29 6.68 -5.31
C THR A 21 -0.37 5.52 -6.30
N LEU A 22 -1.03 4.43 -5.91
CA LEU A 22 -1.39 3.32 -6.79
C LEU A 22 -2.88 3.42 -7.15
N GLU A 23 -3.17 3.71 -8.42
CA GLU A 23 -4.52 3.69 -8.97
C GLU A 23 -4.82 2.32 -9.59
N ILE A 24 -5.93 1.72 -9.18
CA ILE A 24 -6.39 0.40 -9.60
C ILE A 24 -7.69 0.57 -10.35
N GLN A 25 -7.74 0.10 -11.59
CA GLN A 25 -8.97 0.04 -12.38
C GLN A 25 -9.17 -1.36 -12.94
N ILE A 26 -10.33 -1.94 -12.68
CA ILE A 26 -10.76 -3.22 -13.27
C ILE A 26 -12.03 -2.95 -14.07
N ASN A 27 -11.96 -3.18 -15.38
CA ASN A 27 -13.06 -2.95 -16.30
C ASN A 27 -13.76 -4.27 -16.64
N ASN A 28 -15.07 -4.20 -16.94
CA ASN A 28 -15.86 -5.32 -17.43
C ASN A 28 -15.86 -6.56 -16.52
N ILE A 29 -15.93 -6.36 -15.20
CA ILE A 29 -16.04 -7.45 -14.22
C ILE A 29 -17.32 -8.24 -14.51
N SER A 30 -17.17 -9.49 -14.92
CA SER A 30 -18.27 -10.38 -15.29
C SER A 30 -18.87 -11.13 -14.10
N LYS A 31 -18.11 -11.27 -13.02
CA LYS A 31 -18.54 -11.93 -11.78
C LYS A 31 -17.93 -11.21 -10.59
N GLY A 32 -18.77 -10.88 -9.61
CA GLY A 32 -18.32 -10.30 -8.36
C GLY A 32 -17.51 -11.28 -7.50
N GLY A 33 -16.77 -10.75 -6.52
CA GLY A 33 -15.91 -11.52 -5.64
C GLY A 33 -15.18 -10.62 -4.65
N ILE A 34 -14.10 -11.14 -4.05
CA ILE A 34 -13.23 -10.35 -3.18
C ILE A 34 -11.90 -10.17 -3.90
N LEU A 35 -11.49 -8.92 -4.09
CA LEU A 35 -10.16 -8.55 -4.56
C LEU A 35 -9.22 -8.51 -3.38
N HIS A 36 -8.22 -9.39 -3.39
CA HIS A 36 -7.09 -9.34 -2.47
C HIS A 36 -5.86 -8.86 -3.24
N LEU A 37 -5.34 -7.70 -2.88
CA LEU A 37 -4.16 -7.13 -3.50
C LEU A 37 -3.17 -6.69 -2.43
N ALA A 38 -1.90 -7.02 -2.64
CA ALA A 38 -0.80 -6.65 -1.76
C ALA A 38 0.30 -5.95 -2.57
N VAL A 39 0.91 -4.93 -1.96
CA VAL A 39 2.01 -4.15 -2.49
C VAL A 39 3.22 -4.37 -1.59
N TYR A 40 4.34 -4.73 -2.20
CA TYR A 40 5.57 -5.12 -1.53
C TYR A 40 6.69 -4.15 -1.91
N ASP A 41 7.55 -3.80 -0.96
CA ASP A 41 8.79 -3.03 -1.19
C ASP A 41 10.07 -3.90 -1.13
N SER A 42 9.93 -5.18 -0.75
CA SER A 42 11.01 -6.16 -0.75
C SER A 42 10.76 -7.26 -1.77
N LYS A 43 11.77 -7.51 -2.60
CA LYS A 43 11.77 -8.62 -3.55
C LYS A 43 11.72 -9.97 -2.83
N GLU A 44 12.50 -10.12 -1.78
CA GLU A 44 12.62 -11.37 -1.01
C GLU A 44 11.28 -11.74 -0.35
N VAL A 45 10.59 -10.74 0.22
CA VAL A 45 9.26 -10.94 0.81
C VAL A 45 8.23 -11.25 -0.27
N PHE A 46 8.24 -10.53 -1.39
CA PHE A 46 7.37 -10.87 -2.52
C PHE A 46 7.58 -12.31 -3.00
N GLU A 47 8.82 -12.75 -3.23
CA GLU A 47 9.11 -14.09 -3.77
C GLU A 47 8.83 -15.24 -2.78
N SER A 48 8.92 -14.97 -1.47
CA SER A 48 8.72 -15.99 -0.43
C SER A 48 7.30 -16.04 0.14
N ASP A 49 6.55 -14.94 0.05
CA ASP A 49 5.17 -14.88 0.50
C ASP A 49 4.31 -15.84 -0.32
N ARG A 50 3.45 -16.59 0.37
CA ARG A 50 2.50 -17.53 -0.24
C ARG A 50 1.09 -16.96 -0.32
N GLY A 51 0.83 -15.82 0.31
CA GLY A 51 -0.50 -15.22 0.40
C GLY A 51 -1.34 -15.79 1.54
N ASP A 52 -0.78 -16.68 2.35
CA ASP A 52 -1.51 -17.42 3.40
C ASP A 52 -1.75 -16.57 4.66
N GLN A 53 -0.98 -15.49 4.82
CA GLN A 53 -1.00 -14.65 6.01
C GLN A 53 -1.53 -13.26 5.67
N PRO A 54 -2.80 -12.96 6.01
CA PRO A 54 -3.37 -11.65 5.76
C PRO A 54 -2.77 -10.60 6.72
N GLY A 55 -2.60 -9.38 6.23
CA GLY A 55 -2.29 -8.20 7.03
C GLY A 55 -0.89 -7.62 6.82
N PRO A 56 -0.58 -6.48 7.48
CA PRO A 56 0.71 -5.81 7.36
C PRO A 56 1.83 -6.69 7.90
N GLN A 57 2.83 -6.93 7.07
CA GLN A 57 4.05 -7.64 7.44
C GLN A 57 5.24 -6.84 6.95
N PRO A 58 6.43 -6.98 7.57
CA PRO A 58 7.65 -6.42 7.01
C PRO A 58 7.80 -6.84 5.55
N GLY A 59 7.97 -5.87 4.65
CA GLY A 59 8.02 -6.11 3.21
C GLY A 59 6.68 -5.97 2.47
N ILE A 60 5.56 -5.82 3.18
CA ILE A 60 4.23 -5.49 2.65
C ILE A 60 3.87 -4.07 3.11
N VAL A 61 3.83 -3.13 2.16
CA VAL A 61 3.69 -1.70 2.44
C VAL A 61 2.27 -1.16 2.23
N ALA A 62 1.47 -1.84 1.42
CA ALA A 62 0.05 -1.51 1.23
C ALA A 62 -0.73 -2.74 0.75
N GLY A 63 -2.06 -2.64 0.77
CA GLY A 63 -2.92 -3.68 0.23
C GLY A 63 -4.40 -3.36 0.41
N ILE A 64 -5.23 -4.04 -0.37
CA ILE A 64 -6.69 -3.95 -0.27
C ILE A 64 -7.31 -5.34 -0.23
N VAL A 65 -8.35 -5.45 0.59
CA VAL A 65 -9.29 -6.57 0.59
C VAL A 65 -10.67 -5.96 0.43
N LYS A 66 -11.22 -6.02 -0.79
CA LYS A 66 -12.46 -5.31 -1.15
C LYS A 66 -13.40 -6.22 -1.91
N GLU A 67 -14.69 -6.13 -1.58
CA GLU A 67 -15.72 -6.74 -2.40
C GLU A 67 -15.85 -5.97 -3.72
N VAL A 68 -15.83 -6.70 -4.83
CA VAL A 68 -15.95 -6.18 -6.18
C VAL A 68 -17.23 -6.71 -6.80
N SER A 69 -18.04 -5.80 -7.34
CA SER A 69 -19.26 -6.13 -8.07
C SER A 69 -19.02 -6.19 -9.57
N THR A 70 -20.00 -6.69 -10.32
CA THR A 70 -19.97 -6.65 -11.79
C THR A 70 -19.91 -5.21 -12.30
N GLY A 71 -19.19 -4.97 -13.41
CA GLY A 71 -19.03 -3.65 -14.00
C GLY A 71 -17.60 -3.12 -13.87
N VAL A 72 -17.44 -1.91 -13.32
CA VAL A 72 -16.14 -1.22 -13.19
C VAL A 72 -15.83 -1.02 -11.71
N PHE A 73 -14.59 -1.32 -11.33
CA PHE A 73 -14.04 -1.01 -10.02
C PHE A 73 -12.87 -0.05 -10.15
N THR A 74 -12.82 0.94 -9.26
CA THR A 74 -11.76 1.95 -9.17
C THR A 74 -11.41 2.18 -7.71
N GLU A 75 -10.13 2.12 -7.38
CA GLU A 75 -9.61 2.45 -6.05
C GLU A 75 -8.27 3.17 -6.20
N ILE A 76 -7.98 4.09 -5.30
CA ILE A 76 -6.68 4.73 -5.17
C ILE A 76 -6.17 4.43 -3.78
N ILE A 77 -4.93 3.95 -3.67
CA ILE A 77 -4.27 3.75 -2.38
C ILE A 77 -2.93 4.47 -2.34
N ASP A 78 -2.60 4.98 -1.16
CA ASP A 78 -1.29 5.57 -0.90
C ASP A 78 -0.25 4.46 -0.71
N VAL A 79 0.93 4.64 -1.30
CA VAL A 79 2.09 3.75 -1.16
C VAL A 79 3.36 4.56 -0.86
N PRO A 80 4.25 4.13 0.05
CA PRO A 80 5.47 4.89 0.36
C PRO A 80 6.35 5.02 -0.88
N SER A 81 6.94 6.17 -1.19
CA SER A 81 7.73 6.34 -2.43
C SER A 81 8.85 5.29 -2.58
N GLY A 82 8.94 4.66 -3.76
CA GLY A 82 9.90 3.57 -3.98
C GLY A 82 9.65 2.70 -5.21
N ILE A 83 10.19 1.48 -5.16
CA ILE A 83 9.97 0.43 -6.17
C ILE A 83 9.08 -0.63 -5.55
N TYR A 84 8.11 -1.11 -6.31
CA TYR A 84 7.10 -2.03 -5.80
C TYR A 84 7.01 -3.31 -6.59
N ALA A 85 6.64 -4.38 -5.91
CA ALA A 85 6.03 -5.57 -6.51
C ALA A 85 4.55 -5.63 -6.11
N ILE A 86 3.68 -6.06 -7.02
CA ILE A 86 2.23 -6.13 -6.78
C ILE A 86 1.77 -7.56 -7.04
N ARG A 87 0.96 -8.11 -6.12
CA ARG A 87 0.35 -9.43 -6.27
C ARG A 87 -1.16 -9.36 -6.07
N SER A 88 -1.88 -10.03 -6.97
CA SER A 88 -3.27 -10.43 -6.73
C SER A 88 -3.28 -11.80 -6.06
N LEU A 89 -3.95 -11.92 -4.92
CA LEU A 89 -4.09 -13.15 -4.15
C LEU A 89 -5.48 -13.75 -4.41
N HIS A 90 -5.58 -15.08 -4.47
CA HIS A 90 -6.84 -15.80 -4.68
C HIS A 90 -7.04 -16.86 -3.60
#